data_AF-A0A3D6CR46-F1
#
_entry.id   AF-A0A3D6CR46-F1
#
_cell.length_a   1.000
_cell.length_b   1.000
_cell.length_c   1.000
_cell.angle_alpha   90.00
_cell.angle_beta   90.00
_cell.angle_gamma   90.00
#
_symmetry.space_group_name_H-M   'P 1'
#
loop_
_entity.id
_entity.type
_entity.pdbx_description
1 polymer ?
#
loop_
_entity_poly.entity_id
_entity_poly.type
_entity_poly.pdbx_seq_one_letter_code
_entity_poly.pdbx_strand_id
1 'polypeptide(L)'
;MFFTTLGAGAVSAQEAVDNPGRLLASNCFQCHGTNGTPVAGGFDKIAGGSVKEIVSELSEMRAEAIAGSEHPIMTVHAQAYSLAEIDLISRYLATVGAVAPSSFKLTVAKTGTGKGTITSSPSGINCGSTCSKTYTKTTSVTLKAAVTSGSVFAGWSGACTGTATSCTVSVASAATVGATFNLASSGGGTGGTGGTPVSSSITLKLEKAGKSYGTVVSNPAGINCGLGCEKASAPLPKNTVVTLTAAPVSGRKFVGWSGACRGTAAVCTITLSAQREVKATFK
;
A
#
# COMPACT_ATOMS: atom_id res chain seq x y z
N MET A 1 7.02 52.16 15.08
CA MET A 1 5.83 51.28 15.23
C MET A 1 5.91 50.21 14.15
N PHE A 2 6.42 49.03 14.48
CA PHE A 2 6.42 47.87 13.59
C PHE A 2 5.17 47.03 13.92
N PHE A 3 4.23 46.94 12.98
CA PHE A 3 3.15 45.96 13.05
C PHE A 3 3.68 44.62 12.51
N THR A 4 3.92 43.66 13.40
CA THR A 4 4.07 42.25 13.07
C THR A 4 2.70 41.68 12.77
N THR A 5 2.42 41.40 11.49
CA THR A 5 1.25 40.62 11.09
C THR A 5 1.45 39.16 11.49
N LEU A 6 0.69 38.69 12.48
CA LEU A 6 0.48 37.27 12.73
C LEU A 6 -0.29 36.70 11.52
N GLY A 7 0.40 35.93 10.68
CA GLY A 7 -0.25 35.13 9.65
C GLY A 7 -1.07 34.01 10.29
N ALA A 8 -2.38 34.23 10.43
CA ALA A 8 -3.31 33.14 10.65
C ALA A 8 -3.24 32.20 9.45
N GLY A 9 -2.82 30.96 9.67
CA GLY A 9 -2.82 29.92 8.65
C GLY A 9 -4.24 29.66 8.19
N ALA A 10 -4.63 30.23 7.05
CA ALA A 10 -5.88 29.90 6.39
C ALA A 10 -5.78 28.43 5.94
N VAL A 11 -6.53 27.56 6.61
CA VAL A 11 -6.78 26.18 6.15
C VAL A 11 -7.46 26.30 4.79
N SER A 12 -6.89 25.68 3.76
CA SER A 12 -7.38 25.83 2.39
C SER A 12 -8.78 25.25 2.24
N ALA A 13 -9.59 25.78 1.31
CA ALA A 13 -10.90 25.24 0.98
C ALA A 13 -10.85 23.76 0.54
N GLN A 14 -9.70 23.28 0.06
CA GLN A 14 -9.47 21.90 -0.34
C GLN A 14 -9.39 20.94 0.86
N GLU A 15 -8.78 21.34 1.98
CA GLU A 15 -8.71 20.53 3.21
C GLU A 15 -10.08 20.34 3.88
N ALA A 16 -11.04 21.25 3.66
CA ALA A 16 -12.42 21.12 4.13
C ALA A 16 -13.23 20.13 3.27
N VAL A 17 -12.89 19.99 1.97
CA VAL A 17 -13.51 19.01 1.07
C VAL A 17 -13.00 17.59 1.35
N ASP A 18 -11.74 17.46 1.75
CA ASP A 18 -11.09 16.16 1.97
C ASP A 18 -11.38 15.55 3.37
N ASN A 19 -12.04 16.28 4.28
CA ASN A 19 -12.41 15.77 5.60
C ASN A 19 -13.80 16.28 6.08
N PRO A 20 -14.90 15.57 5.73
CA PRO A 20 -16.26 15.99 6.10
C PRO A 20 -16.48 16.06 7.63
N GLY A 21 -15.69 15.33 8.42
CA GLY A 21 -15.72 15.39 9.88
C GLY A 21 -15.31 16.74 10.46
N ARG A 22 -14.50 17.52 9.73
CA ARG A 22 -14.04 18.85 10.18
C ARG A 22 -15.18 19.86 10.28
N LEU A 23 -16.09 19.86 9.30
CA LEU A 23 -17.24 20.75 9.30
C LEU A 23 -18.25 20.34 10.38
N LEU A 24 -18.49 19.03 10.53
CA LEU A 24 -19.37 18.52 11.57
C LEU A 24 -18.86 18.85 12.99
N ALA A 25 -17.55 18.79 13.21
CA ALA A 25 -16.95 19.10 14.51
C ALA A 25 -16.83 20.60 14.82
N SER A 26 -17.12 21.51 13.87
CA SER A 26 -16.86 22.94 14.07
C SER A 26 -17.66 23.54 15.23
N ASN A 27 -18.86 23.02 15.49
CA ASN A 27 -19.71 23.47 16.60
C ASN A 27 -19.14 23.06 17.96
N CYS A 28 -18.42 21.93 18.04
CA CYS A 28 -17.79 21.46 19.27
C CYS A 28 -16.73 22.44 19.80
N PHE A 29 -16.07 23.16 18.90
CA PHE A 29 -14.94 24.05 19.22
C PHE A 29 -15.35 25.36 19.89
N GLN A 30 -16.64 25.67 19.91
CA GLN A 30 -17.18 26.80 20.66
C GLN A 30 -17.04 26.58 22.18
N CYS A 31 -17.05 25.33 22.63
CA CYS A 31 -16.90 24.97 24.04
C CYS A 31 -15.55 24.28 24.32
N HIS A 32 -15.14 23.33 23.48
CA HIS A 32 -13.93 22.53 23.71
C HIS A 32 -12.63 23.19 23.21
N GLY A 33 -12.68 24.49 22.89
CA GLY A 33 -11.54 25.27 22.44
C GLY A 33 -11.12 25.00 21.00
N THR A 34 -10.08 25.70 20.55
CA THR A 34 -9.61 25.67 19.17
C THR A 34 -9.22 24.26 18.75
N ASN A 35 -9.89 23.75 17.72
CA ASN A 35 -9.79 22.37 17.27
C ASN A 35 -10.02 21.32 18.39
N GLY A 36 -10.78 21.63 19.45
CA GLY A 36 -11.03 20.69 20.55
C GLY A 36 -9.87 20.60 21.54
N THR A 37 -8.98 21.61 21.53
CA THR A 37 -7.93 21.80 22.54
C THR A 37 -8.26 23.05 23.38
N PRO A 38 -8.72 22.88 24.63
CA PRO A 38 -9.09 24.00 25.49
C PRO A 38 -7.87 24.74 26.03
N VAL A 39 -8.04 26.01 26.37
CA VAL A 39 -7.11 26.74 27.25
C VAL A 39 -7.36 26.33 28.70
N ALA A 40 -6.41 26.63 29.60
CA ALA A 40 -6.54 26.29 31.01
C ALA A 40 -7.87 26.82 31.60
N GLY A 41 -8.65 25.93 32.24
CA GLY A 41 -9.96 26.24 32.80
C GLY A 41 -11.16 26.11 31.84
N GLY A 42 -10.96 25.65 30.60
CA GLY A 42 -12.03 25.33 29.65
C GLY A 42 -12.65 23.93 29.84
N PHE A 43 -13.64 23.59 29.00
CA PHE A 43 -14.22 22.24 28.90
C PHE A 43 -13.17 21.21 28.49
N ASP A 44 -13.47 19.93 28.68
CA ASP A 44 -12.55 18.82 28.41
C ASP A 44 -11.97 18.84 26.99
N LYS A 45 -10.73 18.35 26.87
CA LYS A 45 -10.05 18.19 25.58
C LYS A 45 -10.66 17.00 24.83
N ILE A 46 -11.11 17.23 23.60
CA ILE A 46 -11.72 16.21 22.72
C ILE A 46 -10.81 15.81 21.53
N ALA A 47 -9.64 16.43 21.40
CA ALA A 47 -8.69 16.20 20.32
C ALA A 47 -7.62 15.14 20.65
N GLY A 48 -7.29 14.29 19.66
CA GLY A 48 -6.12 13.40 19.68
C GLY A 48 -6.29 12.04 20.37
N GLY A 49 -7.52 11.64 20.73
CA GLY A 49 -7.86 10.29 21.20
C GLY A 49 -8.02 9.27 20.06
N SER A 50 -8.28 7.99 20.38
CA SER A 50 -8.58 7.02 19.34
C SER A 50 -10.00 7.22 18.80
N VAL A 51 -10.21 6.88 17.52
CA VAL A 51 -11.55 6.97 16.91
C VAL A 51 -12.58 6.16 17.70
N LYS A 52 -12.19 4.99 18.25
CA LYS A 52 -13.08 4.11 19.00
C LYS A 52 -13.56 4.74 20.31
N GLU A 53 -12.65 5.36 21.05
CA GLU A 53 -12.97 6.04 22.31
C GLU A 53 -13.93 7.19 22.06
N ILE A 54 -13.61 8.06 21.10
CA ILE A 54 -14.43 9.24 20.77
C ILE A 54 -15.82 8.83 20.25
N VAL A 55 -15.92 7.77 19.44
CA VAL A 55 -17.22 7.23 19.00
C VAL A 55 -18.03 6.69 20.18
N SER A 56 -17.40 6.00 21.13
CA SER A 56 -18.09 5.44 22.31
C SER A 56 -18.69 6.58 23.13
N GLU A 57 -17.88 7.57 23.49
CA GLU A 57 -18.28 8.72 24.31
C GLU A 57 -19.43 9.51 23.66
N LEU A 58 -19.32 9.85 22.36
CA LEU A 58 -20.38 10.57 21.65
C LEU A 58 -21.66 9.73 21.49
N SER A 59 -21.54 8.42 21.32
CA SER A 59 -22.70 7.52 21.17
C SER A 59 -23.42 7.31 22.50
N GLU A 60 -22.67 7.25 23.61
CA GLU A 60 -23.20 7.16 24.97
C GLU A 60 -23.99 8.44 25.30
N MET A 61 -23.37 9.62 25.14
CA MET A 61 -24.06 10.91 25.34
C MET A 61 -25.29 11.07 24.46
N ARG A 62 -25.25 10.58 23.21
CA ARG A 62 -26.41 10.57 22.30
C ARG A 62 -27.55 9.68 22.79
N ALA A 63 -27.23 8.57 23.46
CA ALA A 63 -28.21 7.61 23.95
C ALA A 63 -28.83 8.00 25.30
N GLU A 64 -28.23 8.95 26.02
CA GLU A 64 -28.75 9.45 27.30
C GLU A 64 -30.05 10.27 27.15
N ALA A 65 -30.90 10.19 28.17
CA ALA A 65 -32.03 11.11 28.33
C ALA A 65 -31.54 12.44 28.92
N ILE A 66 -32.01 13.57 28.37
CA ILE A 66 -31.62 14.92 28.82
C ILE A 66 -31.99 15.15 30.29
N ALA A 67 -33.12 14.59 30.73
CA ALA A 67 -33.54 14.63 32.14
C ALA A 67 -32.71 13.63 32.96
N GLY A 68 -31.79 14.14 33.78
CA GLY A 68 -30.96 13.34 34.69
C GLY A 68 -29.59 12.93 34.13
N SER A 69 -29.21 13.38 32.93
CA SER A 69 -27.86 13.19 32.40
C SER A 69 -26.82 13.95 33.22
N GLU A 70 -25.62 13.39 33.38
CA GLU A 70 -24.47 14.08 33.97
C GLU A 70 -23.94 15.20 33.05
N HIS A 71 -24.22 15.12 31.74
CA HIS A 71 -23.71 16.05 30.72
C HIS A 71 -24.83 16.62 29.82
N PRO A 72 -25.85 17.30 30.37
CA PRO A 72 -27.07 17.68 29.64
C PRO A 72 -26.83 18.54 28.40
N ILE A 73 -25.77 19.35 28.42
CA ILE A 73 -25.35 20.17 27.27
C ILE A 73 -24.88 19.26 26.13
N MET A 74 -24.01 18.28 26.42
CA MET A 74 -23.43 17.40 25.40
C MET A 74 -24.40 16.32 24.94
N THR A 75 -25.33 15.87 25.79
CA THR A 75 -26.44 15.00 25.37
C THR A 75 -27.24 15.62 24.22
N VAL A 76 -27.63 16.90 24.36
CA VAL A 76 -28.37 17.63 23.31
C VAL A 76 -27.54 17.78 22.03
N HIS A 77 -26.25 18.12 22.16
CA HIS A 77 -25.38 18.24 21.00
C HIS A 77 -25.11 16.91 20.30
N ALA A 78 -24.92 15.82 21.04
CA ALA A 78 -24.67 14.49 20.49
C ALA A 78 -25.91 13.93 19.77
N GLN A 79 -27.12 14.22 20.28
CA GLN A 79 -28.39 13.85 19.64
C GLN A 79 -28.63 14.55 18.29
N ALA A 80 -28.01 15.71 18.04
CA ALA A 80 -28.12 16.41 16.77
C ALA A 80 -27.36 15.72 15.61
N TYR A 81 -26.52 14.73 15.90
CA TYR A 81 -25.76 13.99 14.89
C TYR A 81 -26.25 12.54 14.76
N SER A 82 -26.23 12.02 13.54
CA SER A 82 -26.38 10.58 13.26
C SER A 82 -25.11 9.81 13.65
N LEU A 83 -25.22 8.49 13.81
CA LEU A 83 -24.05 7.63 14.10
C LEU A 83 -22.98 7.71 13.00
N ALA A 84 -23.38 7.92 11.75
CA ALA A 84 -22.45 8.11 10.64
C ALA A 84 -21.70 9.45 10.74
N GLU A 85 -22.39 10.51 11.14
CA GLU A 85 -21.75 11.82 11.39
C GLU A 85 -20.84 11.78 12.61
N ILE A 86 -21.21 11.06 13.67
CA ILE A 86 -20.36 10.81 14.84
C ILE A 86 -19.07 10.09 14.45
N ASP A 87 -19.12 9.08 13.57
CA ASP A 87 -17.91 8.42 13.04
C ASP A 87 -17.02 9.40 12.27
N LEU A 88 -17.60 10.28 11.44
CA LEU A 88 -16.84 11.30 10.72
C LEU A 88 -16.19 12.33 11.66
N ILE A 89 -16.94 12.85 12.64
CA ILE A 89 -16.43 13.76 13.68
C ILE A 89 -15.26 13.10 14.42
N SER A 90 -15.45 11.86 14.85
CA SER A 90 -14.46 11.11 15.64
C SER A 90 -13.17 10.86 14.86
N ARG A 91 -13.28 10.50 13.57
CA ARG A 91 -12.11 10.37 12.68
C ARG A 91 -11.35 11.67 12.54
N TYR A 92 -12.05 12.79 12.45
CA TYR A 92 -11.40 14.10 12.38
C TYR A 92 -10.72 14.46 13.71
N LEU A 93 -11.42 14.39 14.83
CA LEU A 93 -10.88 14.73 16.15
C LEU A 93 -9.65 13.87 16.53
N ALA A 94 -9.63 12.60 16.13
CA ALA A 94 -8.47 11.72 16.29
C ALA A 94 -7.22 12.21 15.52
N THR A 95 -7.40 13.00 14.45
CA THR A 95 -6.28 13.58 13.69
C THR A 95 -5.83 14.94 14.22
N VAL A 96 -6.64 15.60 15.05
CA VAL A 96 -6.28 16.92 15.57
C VAL A 96 -5.14 16.81 16.57
N GLY A 97 -4.08 17.58 16.34
CA GLY A 97 -2.88 17.57 17.18
C GLY A 97 -2.01 16.32 16.99
N ALA A 98 -2.43 15.38 16.15
CA ALA A 98 -1.57 14.29 15.71
C ALA A 98 -0.47 14.89 14.81
N VAL A 99 0.79 14.69 15.21
CA VAL A 99 1.91 15.00 14.32
C VAL A 99 1.86 13.97 13.19
N ALA A 100 1.47 14.41 11.99
CA ALA A 100 1.46 13.54 10.83
C ALA A 100 2.83 12.87 10.67
N PRO A 101 2.91 11.56 10.38
CA PRO A 101 4.19 10.89 10.24
C PRO A 101 5.03 11.59 9.18
N SER A 102 6.18 12.11 9.60
CA SER A 102 7.13 12.82 8.75
C SER A 102 8.11 11.88 8.07
N SER A 103 8.00 10.57 8.31
CA SER A 103 8.84 9.55 7.69
C SER A 103 8.10 8.22 7.52
N PHE A 104 8.49 7.47 6.50
CA PHE A 104 7.89 6.18 6.14
C PHE A 104 8.93 5.16 5.74
N LYS A 105 8.64 3.88 6.05
CA LYS A 105 9.49 2.75 5.69
C LYS A 105 9.29 2.37 4.23
N LEU A 106 10.38 2.36 3.47
CA LEU A 106 10.48 1.75 2.15
C LEU A 106 11.14 0.38 2.30
N THR A 107 10.50 -0.66 1.76
CA THR A 107 11.00 -2.04 1.77
C THR A 107 11.22 -2.52 0.34
N VAL A 108 12.31 -3.26 0.12
CA VAL A 108 12.66 -3.88 -1.16
C VAL A 108 12.59 -5.39 -1.01
N ALA A 109 11.83 -6.05 -1.88
CA ALA A 109 11.72 -7.50 -1.94
C ALA A 109 12.42 -8.01 -3.20
N LYS A 110 13.44 -8.85 -3.04
CA LYS A 110 14.08 -9.54 -4.18
C LYS A 110 13.40 -10.88 -4.44
N THR A 111 13.17 -11.18 -5.70
CA THR A 111 12.59 -12.45 -6.17
C THR A 111 13.30 -12.96 -7.43
N GLY A 112 12.92 -14.16 -7.89
CA GLY A 112 13.49 -14.80 -9.08
C GLY A 112 14.64 -15.77 -8.75
N THR A 113 15.14 -16.44 -9.79
CA THR A 113 16.16 -17.51 -9.68
C THR A 113 17.60 -16.99 -9.73
N GLY A 114 17.78 -15.74 -10.16
CA GLY A 114 19.08 -15.10 -10.30
C GLY A 114 19.53 -14.39 -9.04
N LYS A 115 20.72 -13.80 -9.12
CA LYS A 115 21.35 -13.04 -8.05
C LYS A 115 21.57 -11.59 -8.48
N GLY A 116 21.50 -10.71 -7.50
CA GLY A 116 21.77 -9.30 -7.65
C GLY A 116 21.67 -8.55 -6.33
N THR A 117 22.14 -7.31 -6.36
CA THR A 117 22.04 -6.36 -5.27
C THR A 117 21.21 -5.17 -5.71
N ILE A 118 20.58 -4.49 -4.75
CA ILE A 118 19.83 -3.27 -4.99
C ILE A 118 20.33 -2.23 -4.01
N THR A 119 20.73 -1.08 -4.51
CA THR A 119 21.15 0.06 -3.70
C THR A 119 20.18 1.22 -3.88
N SER A 120 20.14 2.14 -2.91
CA SER A 120 19.32 3.35 -2.98
C SER A 120 20.15 4.63 -2.99
N SER A 121 19.59 5.70 -3.57
CA SER A 121 19.98 7.09 -3.36
C SER A 121 18.72 7.91 -3.00
N PRO A 122 18.63 8.56 -1.82
CA PRO A 122 19.61 8.58 -0.75
C PRO A 122 19.97 7.20 -0.19
N SER A 123 21.19 7.06 0.32
CA SER A 123 21.70 5.78 0.83
C SER A 123 20.91 5.28 2.04
N GLY A 124 20.84 3.97 2.19
CA GLY A 124 20.15 3.34 3.32
C GLY A 124 19.57 1.97 3.00
N ILE A 125 19.33 1.66 1.73
CA ILE A 125 19.03 0.31 1.25
C ILE A 125 20.24 -0.21 0.48
N ASN A 126 20.72 -1.38 0.89
CA ASN A 126 21.66 -2.21 0.17
C ASN A 126 21.18 -3.65 0.31
N CYS A 127 20.21 -4.01 -0.52
CA CYS A 127 19.49 -5.27 -0.44
C CYS A 127 20.35 -6.41 -1.01
N GLY A 128 21.47 -6.68 -0.34
CA GLY A 128 22.14 -7.96 -0.17
C GLY A 128 22.05 -8.42 1.30
N SER A 129 22.02 -7.46 2.24
CA SER A 129 21.84 -7.67 3.69
C SER A 129 20.76 -6.77 4.30
N THR A 130 20.60 -5.53 3.82
CA THR A 130 19.63 -4.55 4.36
C THR A 130 18.63 -4.12 3.28
N CYS A 131 17.41 -4.62 3.39
CA CYS A 131 16.37 -4.46 2.37
C CYS A 131 15.26 -3.46 2.75
N SER A 132 15.42 -2.67 3.81
CA SER A 132 14.45 -1.64 4.16
C SER A 132 15.09 -0.45 4.86
N LYS A 133 14.52 0.74 4.66
CA LYS A 133 14.95 1.98 5.31
C LYS A 133 13.77 2.93 5.49
N THR A 134 13.76 3.69 6.58
CA THR A 134 12.84 4.79 6.79
C THR A 134 13.41 6.08 6.20
N TYR A 135 12.62 6.73 5.35
CA TYR A 135 12.94 8.02 4.71
C TYR A 135 11.92 9.07 5.12
N THR A 136 12.29 10.34 5.13
CA THR A 136 11.33 11.43 5.37
C THR A 136 10.29 11.47 4.24
N LYS A 137 9.06 11.84 4.57
CA LYS A 137 7.99 12.10 3.61
C LYS A 137 8.50 13.09 2.55
N THR A 138 8.03 12.94 1.31
CA THR A 138 8.44 13.66 0.09
C THR A 138 9.84 13.36 -0.43
N THR A 139 10.65 12.56 0.26
CA THR A 139 11.94 12.10 -0.28
C THR A 139 11.74 11.32 -1.58
N SER A 140 12.46 11.71 -2.63
CA SER A 140 12.58 10.92 -3.85
C SER A 140 13.73 9.94 -3.71
N VAL A 141 13.43 8.64 -3.70
CA VAL A 141 14.40 7.55 -3.55
C VAL A 141 14.56 6.83 -4.87
N THR A 142 15.78 6.84 -5.41
CA THR A 142 16.14 6.08 -6.61
C THR A 142 16.80 4.76 -6.21
N LEU A 143 16.18 3.64 -6.57
CA LEU A 143 16.68 2.29 -6.42
C LEU A 143 17.42 1.87 -7.69
N LYS A 144 18.61 1.30 -7.54
CA LYS A 144 19.43 0.78 -8.64
C LYS A 144 19.71 -0.70 -8.45
N ALA A 145 19.34 -1.51 -9.42
CA ALA A 145 19.65 -2.93 -9.49
C ALA A 145 21.03 -3.15 -10.12
N ALA A 146 21.89 -3.89 -9.43
CA ALA A 146 23.14 -4.41 -9.95
C ALA A 146 23.05 -5.93 -10.05
N VAL A 147 23.27 -6.45 -11.25
CA VAL A 147 23.11 -7.87 -11.57
C VAL A 147 24.41 -8.60 -11.24
N THR A 148 24.31 -9.76 -10.59
CA THR A 148 25.47 -10.65 -10.40
C THR A 148 25.71 -11.48 -11.67
N SER A 149 26.96 -11.83 -11.97
CA SER A 149 27.30 -12.68 -13.12
C SER A 149 26.43 -13.95 -13.17
N GLY A 150 26.04 -14.35 -14.39
CA GLY A 150 25.11 -15.46 -14.61
C GLY A 150 23.65 -15.15 -14.27
N SER A 151 23.28 -13.87 -14.09
CA SER A 151 21.91 -13.41 -13.87
C SER A 151 21.51 -12.30 -14.84
N VAL A 152 20.21 -12.01 -14.92
CA VAL A 152 19.61 -10.89 -15.64
C VAL A 152 18.59 -10.19 -14.75
N PHE A 153 18.44 -8.87 -14.89
CA PHE A 153 17.39 -8.12 -14.21
C PHE A 153 16.10 -8.18 -15.03
N ALA A 154 15.04 -8.73 -14.44
CA ALA A 154 13.75 -8.90 -15.13
C ALA A 154 12.80 -7.71 -14.93
N GLY A 155 12.99 -6.91 -13.87
CA GLY A 155 12.24 -5.67 -13.65
C GLY A 155 11.77 -5.44 -12.22
N TRP A 156 11.14 -4.29 -12.04
CA TRP A 156 10.54 -3.76 -10.82
C TRP A 156 9.03 -4.00 -10.76
N SER A 157 8.49 -4.06 -9.54
CA SER A 157 7.05 -4.16 -9.25
C SER A 157 6.70 -3.45 -7.93
N GLY A 158 5.41 -3.24 -7.68
CA GLY A 158 4.95 -2.57 -6.46
C GLY A 158 4.99 -1.05 -6.58
N ALA A 159 5.60 -0.36 -5.61
CA ALA A 159 5.62 1.10 -5.54
C ALA A 159 6.39 1.79 -6.68
N CYS A 160 7.19 1.03 -7.43
CA CYS A 160 7.70 1.45 -8.73
C CYS A 160 7.79 0.24 -9.68
N THR A 161 7.70 0.48 -10.99
CA THR A 161 7.60 -0.59 -12.01
C THR A 161 8.45 -0.28 -13.23
N GLY A 162 8.76 -1.30 -14.03
CA GLY A 162 9.53 -1.16 -15.27
C GLY A 162 10.74 -2.09 -15.33
N THR A 163 11.41 -2.14 -16.47
CA THR A 163 12.55 -3.07 -16.72
C THR A 163 13.91 -2.38 -16.69
N ALA A 164 13.95 -1.05 -16.66
CA ALA A 164 15.18 -0.30 -16.48
C ALA A 164 15.85 -0.68 -15.15
N THR A 165 17.18 -0.72 -15.09
CA THR A 165 17.91 -1.06 -13.85
C THR A 165 17.81 0.01 -12.77
N SER A 166 17.15 1.13 -13.04
CA SER A 166 16.87 2.21 -12.09
C SER A 166 15.37 2.41 -11.92
N CYS A 167 14.93 2.73 -10.71
CA CYS A 167 13.51 2.92 -10.35
C CYS A 167 13.38 3.99 -9.29
N THR A 168 12.56 5.02 -9.52
CA THR A 168 12.38 6.12 -8.57
C THR A 168 11.05 6.02 -7.85
N VAL A 169 11.06 6.21 -6.54
CA VAL A 169 9.90 6.17 -5.63
C VAL A 169 9.82 7.49 -4.87
N SER A 170 8.68 8.18 -4.93
CA SER A 170 8.39 9.31 -4.05
C SER A 170 7.75 8.81 -2.75
N VAL A 171 8.39 9.05 -1.60
CA VAL A 171 7.94 8.53 -0.30
C VAL A 171 6.77 9.36 0.22
N ALA A 172 5.54 8.87 0.02
CA ALA A 172 4.32 9.49 0.55
C ALA A 172 3.70 8.72 1.73
N SER A 173 3.96 7.41 1.78
CA SER A 173 3.50 6.46 2.80
C SER A 173 4.45 5.25 2.84
N ALA A 174 4.22 4.30 3.75
CA ALA A 174 4.99 3.06 3.78
C ALA A 174 4.75 2.25 2.49
N ALA A 175 5.82 1.73 1.89
CA ALA A 175 5.77 1.17 0.55
C ALA A 175 6.71 -0.03 0.38
N THR A 176 6.37 -0.91 -0.57
CA THR A 176 7.18 -2.07 -0.95
C THR A 176 7.46 -2.04 -2.45
N VAL A 177 8.72 -2.21 -2.83
CA VAL A 177 9.18 -2.40 -4.21
C VAL A 177 9.70 -3.82 -4.37
N GLY A 178 9.12 -4.56 -5.31
CA GLY A 178 9.67 -5.85 -5.74
C GLY A 178 10.71 -5.65 -6.85
N ALA A 179 11.79 -6.41 -6.82
CA ALA A 179 12.75 -6.50 -7.91
C ALA A 179 13.06 -7.97 -8.21
N THR A 180 13.17 -8.28 -9.50
CA THR A 180 13.32 -9.66 -9.95
C THR A 180 14.65 -9.84 -10.66
N PHE A 181 15.44 -10.81 -10.21
CA PHE A 181 16.63 -11.29 -10.91
C PHE A 181 16.40 -12.74 -11.33
N ASN A 182 16.64 -13.06 -12.59
CA ASN A 182 16.59 -14.45 -13.08
C ASN A 182 18.00 -14.91 -13.43
N LEU A 183 18.26 -16.21 -13.42
CA LEU A 183 19.50 -16.71 -14.01
C LEU A 183 19.53 -16.30 -15.48
N ALA A 184 20.68 -15.79 -15.93
CA ALA A 184 20.93 -15.64 -17.34
C ALA A 184 20.87 -17.04 -17.92
N SER A 185 19.91 -17.29 -18.83
CA SER A 185 19.96 -18.51 -19.62
C SER A 185 21.36 -18.57 -20.20
N SER A 186 22.09 -19.65 -19.96
CA SER A 186 23.44 -19.86 -20.48
C SER A 186 23.38 -20.09 -22.00
N GLY A 187 22.89 -19.09 -22.73
CA GLY A 187 23.03 -18.91 -24.15
C GLY A 187 24.29 -18.11 -24.40
N GLY A 188 25.43 -18.65 -23.97
CA GLY A 188 26.72 -18.21 -24.48
C GLY A 188 26.81 -18.64 -25.94
N GLY A 189 26.51 -17.73 -26.84
CA GLY A 189 26.84 -17.90 -28.25
C GLY A 189 28.36 -17.76 -28.42
N THR A 190 29.04 -18.89 -28.60
CA THR A 190 30.25 -19.00 -29.44
C THR A 190 30.38 -20.45 -29.91
N GLY A 191 30.09 -20.67 -31.19
CA GLY A 191 30.55 -21.78 -32.05
C GLY A 191 30.47 -23.22 -31.51
N GLY A 192 29.53 -24.01 -32.03
CA GLY A 192 29.55 -25.47 -31.87
C GLY A 192 28.32 -26.14 -32.48
N THR A 193 28.51 -26.74 -33.66
CA THR A 193 27.54 -27.61 -34.34
C THR A 193 27.18 -28.83 -33.50
N GLY A 194 25.88 -29.03 -33.25
CA GLY A 194 25.29 -30.34 -32.91
C GLY A 194 24.95 -30.56 -31.43
N GLY A 195 23.65 -30.43 -31.10
CA GLY A 195 23.06 -30.96 -29.85
C GLY A 195 22.51 -29.89 -28.89
N THR A 196 21.25 -29.48 -29.09
CA THR A 196 20.49 -28.62 -28.18
C THR A 196 20.30 -29.28 -26.79
N PRO A 197 20.69 -28.64 -25.66
CA PRO A 197 20.18 -29.05 -24.35
C PRO A 197 18.74 -28.52 -24.24
N VAL A 198 17.77 -29.37 -24.58
CA VAL A 198 16.34 -29.09 -24.35
C VAL A 198 16.04 -29.10 -22.85
N SER A 199 16.18 -27.94 -22.21
CA SER A 199 15.43 -27.68 -20.98
C SER A 199 13.95 -27.80 -21.33
N SER A 200 13.32 -28.90 -20.91
CA SER A 200 11.89 -29.11 -21.11
C SER A 200 11.14 -27.96 -20.42
N SER A 201 10.55 -27.05 -21.20
CA SER A 201 9.72 -25.97 -20.68
C SER A 201 8.24 -26.35 -20.79
N ILE A 202 7.45 -25.86 -19.86
CA ILE A 202 6.01 -26.03 -19.82
C ILE A 202 5.37 -24.65 -19.76
N THR A 203 4.33 -24.44 -20.55
CA THR A 203 3.61 -23.16 -20.56
C THR A 203 2.66 -23.08 -19.38
N LEU A 204 2.79 -22.03 -18.58
CA LEU A 204 1.76 -21.57 -17.65
C LEU A 204 0.95 -20.47 -18.33
N LYS A 205 -0.37 -20.62 -18.38
CA LYS A 205 -1.29 -19.56 -18.82
C LYS A 205 -2.04 -18.99 -17.63
N LEU A 206 -2.16 -17.66 -17.61
CA LEU A 206 -2.94 -16.89 -16.66
C LEU A 206 -4.07 -16.16 -17.40
N GLU A 207 -5.28 -16.21 -16.84
CA GLU A 207 -6.35 -15.27 -17.14
C GLU A 207 -6.63 -14.39 -15.91
N LYS A 208 -6.92 -13.10 -16.11
CA LYS A 208 -7.20 -12.13 -15.06
C LYS A 208 -8.52 -11.42 -15.31
N ALA A 209 -9.49 -11.66 -14.43
CA ALA A 209 -10.74 -10.89 -14.38
C ALA A 209 -10.55 -9.66 -13.48
N GLY A 210 -10.96 -8.48 -13.96
CA GLY A 210 -10.67 -7.20 -13.31
C GLY A 210 -9.33 -6.59 -13.80
N LYS A 211 -9.26 -6.25 -15.09
CA LYS A 211 -8.06 -5.75 -15.79
C LYS A 211 -7.33 -4.61 -15.06
N SER A 212 -8.06 -3.70 -14.42
CA SER A 212 -7.48 -2.54 -13.72
C SER A 212 -7.45 -2.68 -12.20
N TYR A 213 -7.82 -3.85 -11.65
CA TYR A 213 -8.10 -4.01 -10.21
C TYR A 213 -6.96 -4.64 -9.41
N GLY A 214 -5.87 -5.01 -10.08
CA GLY A 214 -4.71 -5.60 -9.44
C GLY A 214 -3.74 -6.18 -10.44
N THR A 215 -2.62 -6.67 -9.94
CA THR A 215 -1.57 -7.33 -10.71
C THR A 215 -1.43 -8.79 -10.29
N VAL A 216 -0.89 -9.62 -11.20
CA VAL A 216 -0.50 -10.99 -10.89
C VAL A 216 0.93 -11.23 -11.39
N VAL A 217 1.78 -11.75 -10.52
CA VAL A 217 3.17 -12.12 -10.85
C VAL A 217 3.45 -13.57 -10.45
N SER A 218 4.40 -14.24 -11.12
CA SER A 218 4.90 -15.56 -10.72
C SER A 218 6.34 -15.52 -10.18
N ASN A 219 6.68 -16.51 -9.36
CA ASN A 219 8.03 -16.89 -8.98
C ASN A 219 8.19 -18.42 -9.12
N PRO A 220 9.10 -18.96 -9.95
CA PRO A 220 10.01 -18.26 -10.85
C PRO A 220 9.30 -17.31 -11.81
N ALA A 221 9.99 -16.24 -12.19
CA ALA A 221 9.38 -15.18 -12.99
C ALA A 221 9.07 -15.66 -14.40
N GLY A 222 7.84 -15.37 -14.83
CA GLY A 222 7.36 -15.65 -16.18
C GLY A 222 6.03 -14.94 -16.40
N ILE A 223 5.11 -15.05 -15.44
CA ILE A 223 3.87 -14.27 -15.46
C ILE A 223 4.14 -12.90 -14.82
N ASN A 224 3.87 -11.82 -15.57
CA ASN A 224 3.84 -10.45 -15.07
C ASN A 224 2.64 -9.72 -15.70
N CYS A 225 1.46 -9.96 -15.16
CA CYS A 225 0.19 -9.44 -15.65
C CYS A 225 -0.18 -8.19 -14.84
N GLY A 226 0.24 -7.02 -15.34
CA GLY A 226 0.03 -5.71 -14.72
C GLY A 226 -1.39 -5.14 -14.86
N LEU A 227 -1.53 -3.85 -14.54
CA LEU A 227 -2.74 -3.10 -14.80
C LEU A 227 -2.94 -3.00 -16.32
N GLY A 228 -4.08 -3.46 -16.82
CA GLY A 228 -4.34 -3.51 -18.26
C GLY A 228 -4.18 -4.90 -18.90
N CYS A 229 -3.58 -5.86 -18.20
CA CYS A 229 -3.46 -7.23 -18.68
C CYS A 229 -4.73 -8.05 -18.39
N GLU A 230 -5.19 -8.85 -19.36
CA GLU A 230 -6.30 -9.81 -19.19
C GLU A 230 -5.84 -11.25 -19.28
N LYS A 231 -4.75 -11.50 -20.03
CA LYS A 231 -4.14 -12.80 -20.20
C LYS A 231 -2.62 -12.66 -20.22
N ALA A 232 -1.92 -13.64 -19.67
CA ALA A 232 -0.48 -13.76 -19.75
C ALA A 232 -0.10 -15.22 -19.91
N SER A 233 1.01 -15.51 -20.59
CA SER A 233 1.54 -16.87 -20.66
C SER A 233 3.05 -16.84 -20.64
N ALA A 234 3.66 -17.82 -19.99
CA ALA A 234 5.11 -17.94 -19.96
C ALA A 234 5.56 -19.40 -19.98
N PRO A 235 6.58 -19.74 -20.78
CA PRO A 235 7.29 -21.00 -20.63
C PRO A 235 8.13 -20.95 -19.35
N LEU A 236 7.91 -21.91 -18.46
CA LEU A 236 8.65 -22.08 -17.22
C LEU A 236 9.27 -23.49 -17.18
N PRO A 237 10.36 -23.73 -16.44
CA PRO A 237 11.01 -25.03 -16.46
C PRO A 237 10.06 -26.13 -15.92
N LYS A 238 10.05 -27.30 -16.58
CA LYS A 238 9.23 -28.45 -16.18
C LYS A 238 9.53 -28.88 -14.74
N ASN A 239 8.48 -29.34 -14.05
CA ASN A 239 8.52 -29.83 -12.66
C ASN A 239 8.96 -28.77 -11.62
N THR A 240 8.90 -27.48 -11.96
CA THR A 240 9.16 -26.41 -10.99
C THR A 240 7.94 -26.09 -10.15
N VAL A 241 8.19 -25.72 -8.90
CA VAL A 241 7.17 -25.11 -8.04
C VAL A 241 7.08 -23.62 -8.43
N VAL A 242 5.89 -23.19 -8.82
CA VAL A 242 5.57 -21.83 -9.22
C VAL A 242 4.61 -21.23 -8.20
N THR A 243 5.01 -20.11 -7.60
CA THR A 243 4.18 -19.29 -6.72
C THR A 243 3.63 -18.10 -7.49
N LEU A 244 2.32 -17.99 -7.58
CA LEU A 244 1.60 -16.85 -8.13
C LEU A 244 1.13 -15.93 -6.99
N THR A 245 1.37 -14.63 -7.14
CA THR A 245 0.96 -13.61 -6.17
C THR A 245 0.05 -12.61 -6.84
N ALA A 246 -1.15 -12.43 -6.29
CA ALA A 246 -2.13 -11.44 -6.68
C ALA A 246 -2.06 -10.22 -5.74
N ALA A 247 -1.93 -9.01 -6.30
CA ALA A 247 -1.90 -7.77 -5.54
C ALA A 247 -3.00 -6.82 -6.02
N PRO A 248 -4.10 -6.65 -5.28
CA PRO A 248 -5.12 -5.65 -5.58
C PRO A 248 -4.57 -4.24 -5.52
N VAL A 249 -5.11 -3.35 -6.36
CA VAL A 249 -4.90 -1.90 -6.17
C VAL A 249 -5.76 -1.38 -5.01
N SER A 250 -5.48 -0.17 -4.54
CA SER A 250 -6.25 0.47 -3.47
C SER A 250 -7.76 0.52 -3.82
N GLY A 251 -8.60 0.22 -2.84
CA GLY A 251 -10.06 0.17 -3.01
C GLY A 251 -10.60 -1.07 -3.74
N ARG A 252 -9.74 -2.00 -4.16
CA ARG A 252 -10.14 -3.26 -4.83
C ARG A 252 -9.82 -4.48 -3.98
N LYS A 253 -10.44 -5.61 -4.30
CA LYS A 253 -10.26 -6.88 -3.58
C LYS A 253 -9.85 -8.00 -4.53
N PHE A 254 -8.92 -8.83 -4.07
CA PHE A 254 -8.68 -10.14 -4.68
C PHE A 254 -9.75 -11.09 -4.17
N VAL A 255 -10.50 -11.72 -5.07
CA VAL A 255 -11.61 -12.62 -4.74
C VAL A 255 -11.10 -14.04 -4.58
N GLY A 256 -10.21 -14.49 -5.46
CA GLY A 256 -9.68 -15.84 -5.42
C GLY A 256 -9.17 -16.37 -6.75
N TRP A 257 -8.60 -17.57 -6.67
CA TRP A 257 -8.04 -18.34 -7.76
C TRP A 257 -9.00 -19.45 -8.23
N SER A 258 -8.93 -19.77 -9.52
CA SER A 258 -9.55 -20.97 -10.11
C SER A 258 -8.64 -21.61 -11.18
N GLY A 259 -8.99 -22.82 -11.62
CA GLY A 259 -8.16 -23.64 -12.52
C GLY A 259 -7.13 -24.46 -11.74
N ALA A 260 -5.86 -24.42 -12.17
CA ALA A 260 -4.76 -25.10 -11.50
C ALA A 260 -4.42 -24.53 -10.12
N CYS A 261 -4.84 -23.29 -9.83
CA CYS A 261 -4.81 -22.66 -8.51
C CYS A 261 -6.22 -22.59 -7.92
N ARG A 262 -6.33 -22.66 -6.59
CA ARG A 262 -7.60 -22.60 -5.86
C ARG A 262 -7.48 -21.80 -4.56
N GLY A 263 -8.61 -21.28 -4.09
CA GLY A 263 -8.74 -20.60 -2.80
C GLY A 263 -8.70 -19.08 -2.91
N THR A 264 -8.87 -18.42 -1.76
CA THR A 264 -9.02 -16.95 -1.65
C THR A 264 -7.75 -16.25 -1.19
N ALA A 265 -6.71 -16.99 -0.80
CA ALA A 265 -5.42 -16.43 -0.44
C ALA A 265 -4.77 -15.75 -1.65
N ALA A 266 -4.19 -14.57 -1.43
CA ALA A 266 -3.51 -13.79 -2.48
C ALA A 266 -2.31 -14.51 -3.09
N VAL A 267 -1.79 -15.54 -2.43
CA VAL A 267 -0.68 -16.37 -2.90
C VAL A 267 -1.19 -17.77 -3.21
N CYS A 268 -0.86 -18.28 -4.39
CA CYS A 268 -1.09 -19.66 -4.80
C CYS A 268 0.22 -20.32 -5.21
N THR A 269 0.45 -21.56 -4.79
CA THR A 269 1.63 -22.34 -5.21
C THR A 269 1.19 -23.59 -5.96
N ILE A 270 1.77 -23.83 -7.14
CA ILE A 270 1.49 -24.99 -8.01
C ILE A 270 2.78 -25.64 -8.49
N THR A 271 2.76 -26.95 -8.73
CA THR A 271 3.86 -27.63 -9.44
C THR A 271 3.54 -27.74 -10.93
N LEU A 272 4.44 -27.21 -11.77
CA LEU A 272 4.28 -27.16 -13.22
C LEU A 272 4.84 -28.42 -13.89
N SER A 273 4.17 -29.56 -13.68
CA SER A 273 4.53 -30.86 -14.28
C SER A 273 3.93 -31.12 -15.67
N ALA A 274 2.86 -30.38 -16.02
CA ALA A 274 2.18 -30.33 -17.31
C ALA A 274 1.67 -28.90 -17.55
N GLN A 275 1.21 -28.56 -18.75
CA GLN A 275 0.62 -27.25 -19.02
C GLN A 275 -0.48 -26.95 -18.00
N ARG A 276 -0.46 -25.76 -17.41
CA ARG A 276 -1.46 -25.32 -16.44
C ARG A 276 -2.10 -24.03 -16.88
N GLU A 277 -3.38 -23.91 -16.57
CA GLU A 277 -4.16 -22.68 -16.76
C GLU A 277 -4.70 -22.25 -15.40
N VAL A 278 -4.48 -20.98 -15.07
CA VAL A 278 -4.88 -20.36 -13.80
C VAL A 278 -5.70 -19.12 -14.10
N LYS A 279 -6.77 -18.90 -13.32
CA LYS A 279 -7.55 -17.66 -13.39
C LYS A 279 -7.56 -16.94 -12.05
N ALA A 280 -7.18 -15.66 -12.08
CA ALA A 280 -7.24 -14.73 -10.96
C ALA A 280 -8.48 -13.83 -11.09
N THR A 281 -9.24 -13.65 -10.02
CA THR A 281 -10.42 -12.77 -10.02
C THR A 281 -10.24 -11.63 -9.03
N PHE A 282 -10.43 -10.40 -9.52
CA PHE A 282 -10.47 -9.18 -8.72
C PHE A 282 -11.85 -8.50 -8.87
N LYS A 283 -12.30 -7.78 -7.84
CA LYS A 283 -13.53 -6.96 -7.85
C LYS A 283 -13.26 -5.58 -7.24
#